data_AF-A0A522Z604-F1
#
_entry.id   AF-A0A522Z604-F1
#
_cell.length_a   1.000
_cell.length_b   1.000
_cell.length_c   1.000
_cell.angle_alpha   90.00
_cell.angle_beta   90.00
_cell.angle_gamma   90.00
#
_symmetry.space_group_name_H-M   'P 1'
#
loop_
_entity.id
_entity.type
_entity.pdbx_description
1 polymer ?
#
loop_
_entity_poly.entity_id
_entity_poly.type
_entity_poly.pdbx_seq_one_letter_code
_entity_poly.pdbx_strand_id
1 'polypeptide(L)'
;MGLVRRKARVHLRRALGPEQGLELLEEGHAPSVPRFAGSVKCGGVNGYNPRMADCPKCPYVGLNEVAAGAVTVDECPECGGRWYDAGELEAVAKSPDKLRAAIEEETDPRKSDRPCARCGGGMTNRGLLNRLLRVDFCPACRGFWVDKNEVGLIDRLLD
;
A
#
# COMPACT_ATOMS: atom_id res chain seq x y z
N MET A 1 -20.86 14.40 62.68
CA MET A 1 -21.85 13.41 63.19
C MET A 1 -22.10 12.42 62.07
N GLY A 2 -21.39 11.28 62.03
CA GLY A 2 -21.96 9.90 62.21
C GLY A 2 -22.29 9.28 60.83
N LEU A 3 -22.03 8.02 60.45
CA LEU A 3 -21.59 6.80 61.12
C LEU A 3 -20.73 5.94 60.16
N VAL A 4 -19.86 5.13 60.77
CA VAL A 4 -18.99 4.09 60.20
C VAL A 4 -19.67 2.72 60.34
N ARG A 5 -19.63 1.83 59.33
CA ARG A 5 -19.72 0.33 59.47
C ARG A 5 -19.01 -0.36 58.28
N ARG A 6 -17.73 -0.80 58.38
CA ARG A 6 -17.19 -2.15 58.71
C ARG A 6 -17.85 -3.32 57.95
N LYS A 7 -17.21 -3.83 56.90
CA LYS A 7 -16.30 -5.01 56.78
C LYS A 7 -17.00 -6.38 56.73
N ALA A 8 -16.74 -7.13 55.65
CA ALA A 8 -16.71 -8.59 55.65
C ALA A 8 -15.49 -9.05 54.83
N ARG A 9 -14.75 -10.04 55.34
CA ARG A 9 -13.45 -10.48 54.84
C ARG A 9 -13.47 -12.00 54.68
N VAL A 10 -12.84 -12.46 53.61
CA VAL A 10 -12.16 -13.76 53.37
C VAL A 10 -13.02 -15.02 53.28
N HIS A 11 -13.00 -15.64 52.09
CA HIS A 11 -12.61 -17.05 52.01
C HIS A 11 -11.43 -17.22 51.05
N LEU A 12 -10.36 -17.78 51.59
CA LEU A 12 -9.15 -18.19 50.90
C LEU A 12 -9.22 -19.71 50.73
N ARG A 13 -9.02 -20.23 49.52
CA ARG A 13 -8.54 -21.61 49.32
C ARG A 13 -7.42 -21.60 48.27
N ARG A 14 -6.22 -21.97 48.76
CA ARG A 14 -5.03 -22.52 48.09
C ARG A 14 -5.39 -23.79 47.28
N ALA A 15 -4.64 -24.35 46.32
CA ALA A 15 -3.30 -24.13 45.76
C ALA A 15 -3.11 -25.02 44.51
N LEU A 16 -2.28 -24.54 43.57
CA LEU A 16 -1.26 -25.24 42.73
C LEU A 16 -1.59 -26.49 41.89
N GLY A 17 -1.26 -26.39 40.60
CA GLY A 17 -1.01 -27.50 39.67
C GLY A 17 -0.75 -27.01 38.24
N PRO A 18 0.39 -27.33 37.60
CA PRO A 18 0.83 -26.71 36.34
C PRO A 18 0.36 -27.49 35.11
N GLU A 19 0.68 -26.93 33.94
CA GLU A 19 0.67 -27.58 32.62
C GLU A 19 -0.70 -27.58 31.93
N GLN A 20 -0.82 -26.81 30.83
CA GLN A 20 -1.03 -27.29 29.46
C GLN A 20 -1.53 -26.12 28.59
N GLY A 21 -0.88 -25.94 27.43
CA GLY A 21 -1.40 -25.14 26.33
C GLY A 21 -0.92 -23.69 26.26
N LEU A 22 0.38 -23.48 25.98
CA LEU A 22 0.76 -22.32 25.17
C LEU A 22 0.27 -22.62 23.75
N GLU A 23 -1.02 -22.36 23.53
CA GLU A 23 -1.62 -22.37 22.21
C GLU A 23 -0.86 -21.31 21.41
N LEU A 24 -0.25 -21.78 20.32
CA LEU A 24 0.55 -21.01 19.39
C LEU A 24 -0.20 -19.71 19.09
N LEU A 25 0.51 -18.58 19.15
CA LEU A 25 0.05 -17.36 18.50
C LEU A 25 -0.20 -17.76 17.04
N GLU A 26 -1.46 -18.00 16.69
CA GLU A 26 -1.85 -18.07 15.29
C GLU A 26 -1.41 -16.74 14.72
N GLU A 27 -0.42 -16.81 13.83
CA GLU A 27 0.06 -15.69 13.07
C GLU A 27 -1.18 -15.04 12.48
N GLY A 28 -1.51 -13.86 13.01
CA GLY A 28 -2.62 -13.06 12.55
C GLY A 28 -2.38 -12.87 11.07
N HIS A 29 -3.10 -13.64 10.27
CA HIS A 29 -3.14 -13.47 8.84
C HIS A 29 -3.55 -12.01 8.66
N ALA A 30 -2.61 -11.21 8.17
CA ALA A 30 -2.89 -9.86 7.74
C ALA A 30 -4.19 -9.94 6.94
N PRO A 31 -5.19 -9.08 7.24
CA PRO A 31 -6.44 -9.11 6.49
C PRO A 31 -6.03 -9.02 5.03
N SER A 32 -6.36 -10.05 4.26
CA SER A 32 -6.13 -10.05 2.83
C SER A 32 -6.93 -8.88 2.30
N VAL A 33 -6.24 -7.76 2.07
CA VAL A 33 -6.76 -6.70 1.21
C VAL A 33 -7.24 -7.43 -0.02
N PRO A 34 -8.52 -7.28 -0.39
CA PRO A 34 -9.00 -7.91 -1.59
C PRO A 34 -8.11 -7.39 -2.71
N ARG A 35 -7.29 -8.26 -3.32
CA ARG A 35 -6.77 -7.99 -4.67
C ARG A 35 -7.99 -7.55 -5.42
N PHE A 36 -8.01 -6.31 -5.94
CA PHE A 36 -9.11 -5.85 -6.75
C PHE A 36 -9.18 -6.81 -7.95
N ALA A 37 -10.02 -7.85 -7.81
CA ALA A 37 -10.22 -8.90 -8.79
C ALA A 37 -11.09 -8.40 -9.96
N GLY A 38 -11.25 -7.08 -10.07
CA GLY A 38 -11.63 -6.45 -11.31
C GLY A 38 -10.40 -6.40 -12.18
N SER A 39 -10.34 -7.26 -13.19
CA SER A 39 -9.43 -7.09 -14.33
C SER A 39 -9.67 -5.69 -14.91
N VAL A 40 -8.91 -4.68 -14.46
CA VAL A 40 -8.92 -3.37 -15.10
C VAL A 40 -8.41 -3.64 -16.51
N LYS A 41 -9.34 -3.66 -17.48
CA LYS A 41 -9.01 -3.91 -18.89
C LYS A 41 -8.13 -2.77 -19.34
N CYS A 42 -6.83 -2.99 -19.26
CA CYS A 42 -5.85 -1.99 -19.63
C CYS A 42 -5.78 -1.91 -21.16
N GLY A 43 -6.42 -0.88 -21.73
CA GLY A 43 -6.11 -0.40 -23.08
C GLY A 43 -6.28 -1.37 -24.26
N GLY A 44 -7.05 -2.47 -24.14
CA GLY A 44 -7.35 -3.35 -25.28
C GLY A 44 -6.16 -4.14 -25.84
N VAL A 45 -5.05 -4.25 -25.10
CA VAL A 45 -3.89 -5.06 -25.52
C VAL A 45 -4.12 -6.54 -25.20
N ASN A 46 -3.99 -7.41 -26.21
CA ASN A 46 -4.01 -8.87 -26.06
C ASN A 46 -2.71 -9.34 -25.37
N GLY A 47 -2.59 -9.19 -24.05
CA GLY A 47 -1.38 -9.60 -23.34
C GLY A 47 -1.20 -9.11 -21.91
N TYR A 48 -2.27 -8.88 -21.16
CA TYR A 48 -2.18 -8.55 -19.72
C TYR A 48 -1.54 -9.71 -18.94
N ASN A 49 -0.27 -9.58 -18.56
CA ASN A 49 0.35 -10.43 -17.55
C ASN A 49 0.52 -9.63 -16.25
N PRO A 50 -0.38 -9.79 -15.26
CA PRO A 50 -0.30 -9.08 -13.99
C PRO A 50 0.91 -9.46 -13.12
N ARG A 51 1.74 -10.42 -13.56
CA ARG A 51 2.85 -10.97 -12.77
C ARG A 51 4.24 -10.76 -13.37
N MET A 52 4.33 -10.17 -14.57
CA MET A 52 5.62 -9.85 -15.23
C MET A 52 5.48 -8.50 -15.90
N ALA A 53 5.83 -7.45 -15.15
CA ALA A 53 5.88 -6.08 -15.62
C ALA A 53 7.33 -5.60 -15.62
N ASP A 54 7.71 -4.88 -16.68
CA ASP A 54 9.01 -4.23 -16.76
C ASP A 54 8.98 -2.88 -16.06
N CYS A 55 10.11 -2.50 -15.47
CA CYS A 55 10.34 -1.21 -14.86
C CYS A 55 10.14 -0.08 -15.89
N PRO A 56 9.23 0.87 -15.64
CA PRO A 56 9.02 2.03 -16.52
C PRO A 56 10.27 2.91 -16.71
N LYS A 57 11.26 2.78 -15.83
CA LYS A 57 12.50 3.57 -15.82
C LYS A 57 13.73 2.80 -16.30
N CYS A 58 13.80 1.50 -16.03
CA CYS A 58 14.95 0.65 -16.36
C CYS A 58 14.55 -0.32 -17.49
N PRO A 59 15.10 -0.15 -18.71
CA PRO A 59 14.79 -1.05 -19.81
C PRO A 59 15.13 -2.51 -19.48
N TYR A 60 14.22 -3.44 -19.80
CA TYR A 60 14.41 -4.89 -19.67
C TYR A 60 14.59 -5.41 -18.23
N VAL A 61 14.24 -4.61 -17.23
CA VAL A 61 14.31 -5.01 -15.82
C VAL A 61 12.92 -5.31 -15.31
N GLY A 62 12.66 -6.57 -14.92
CA GLY A 62 11.42 -6.97 -14.27
C GLY A 62 11.28 -6.39 -12.86
N LEU A 63 10.04 -6.16 -12.44
CA LEU A 63 9.71 -5.77 -11.07
C LEU A 63 9.55 -7.00 -10.16
N ASN A 64 9.88 -6.84 -8.87
CA ASN A 64 9.71 -7.86 -7.85
C ASN A 64 8.59 -7.47 -6.87
N GLU A 65 7.75 -8.43 -6.49
CA GLU A 65 6.75 -8.23 -5.43
C GLU A 65 7.45 -7.99 -4.08
N VAL A 66 7.09 -6.90 -3.39
CA VAL A 66 7.55 -6.54 -2.04
C VAL A 66 6.37 -6.13 -1.16
N ALA A 67 6.46 -6.42 0.13
CA ALA A 67 5.43 -5.99 1.09
C ALA A 67 5.53 -4.48 1.36
N ALA A 68 4.38 -3.80 1.32
CA ALA A 68 4.23 -2.40 1.69
C ALA A 68 2.98 -2.25 2.58
N GLY A 69 3.19 -2.25 3.90
CA GLY A 69 2.07 -2.24 4.85
C GLY A 69 1.21 -3.49 4.70
N ALA A 70 -0.08 -3.31 4.43
CA ALA A 70 -1.03 -4.42 4.24
C ALA A 70 -1.08 -4.95 2.80
N VAL A 71 -0.44 -4.29 1.83
CA VAL A 71 -0.51 -4.67 0.42
C VAL A 71 0.85 -5.15 -0.11
N THR A 72 0.83 -5.82 -1.25
CA THR A 72 2.04 -6.14 -2.00
C THR A 72 2.15 -5.18 -3.18
N VAL A 73 3.33 -4.62 -3.40
CA VAL A 73 3.61 -3.71 -4.52
C VAL A 73 4.81 -4.22 -5.30
N ASP A 74 5.01 -3.69 -6.49
CA ASP A 74 6.10 -4.12 -7.38
C ASP A 74 7.27 -3.13 -7.31
N GLU A 75 8.45 -3.59 -6.90
CA GLU A 75 9.66 -2.78 -6.78
C GLU A 75 10.71 -3.17 -7.83
N CYS A 76 11.33 -2.17 -8.45
CA CYS A 76 12.45 -2.40 -9.35
C CYS A 76 13.72 -2.65 -8.53
N PRO A 77 14.41 -3.79 -8.72
CA PRO A 77 15.62 -4.12 -7.98
C PRO A 77 16.80 -3.19 -8.30
N GLU A 78 16.79 -2.51 -9.45
CA GLU A 78 17.89 -1.63 -9.85
C GLU A 78 17.72 -0.19 -9.39
N CYS A 79 16.57 0.43 -9.68
CA CYS A 79 16.36 1.84 -9.37
C CYS A 79 15.61 2.07 -8.05
N GLY A 80 14.99 1.03 -7.48
CA GLY A 80 14.18 1.10 -6.25
C GLY A 80 12.86 1.87 -6.39
N GLY A 81 12.44 2.19 -7.62
CA GLY A 81 11.10 2.73 -7.87
C GLY A 81 10.04 1.64 -7.71
N ARG A 82 8.81 2.06 -7.40
CA ARG A 82 7.68 1.17 -7.13
C ARG A 82 6.51 1.43 -8.05
N TRP A 83 5.87 0.36 -8.47
CA TRP A 83 4.57 0.37 -9.14
C TRP A 83 3.48 0.01 -8.12
N TYR A 84 2.44 0.83 -8.11
CA TYR A 84 1.23 0.65 -7.32
C TYR A 84 0.08 0.45 -8.29
N ASP A 85 -0.60 -0.69 -8.23
CA ASP A 85 -1.84 -0.89 -8.98
C ASP A 85 -2.96 -0.01 -8.42
N ALA A 86 -4.08 0.02 -9.15
CA ALA A 86 -5.24 0.83 -8.79
C ALA A 86 -5.70 0.54 -7.35
N GLY A 87 -5.68 1.56 -6.49
CA GLY A 87 -6.10 1.46 -5.09
C GLY A 87 -4.99 1.04 -4.12
N GLU A 88 -3.84 0.55 -4.59
CA GLU A 88 -2.75 0.11 -3.70
C GLU A 88 -2.04 1.28 -3.04
N LEU A 89 -1.86 2.38 -3.77
CA LEU A 89 -1.26 3.60 -3.22
C LEU A 89 -2.12 4.18 -2.09
N GLU A 90 -3.44 4.14 -2.27
CA GLU A 90 -4.41 4.52 -1.23
C GLU A 90 -4.41 3.59 -0.02
N ALA A 91 -4.11 2.30 -0.23
CA ALA A 91 -4.08 1.30 0.83
C ALA A 91 -2.81 1.39 1.71
N VAL A 92 -1.71 1.94 1.19
CA VAL A 92 -0.48 2.17 1.97
C VAL A 92 -0.46 3.53 2.66
N ALA A 93 -1.31 4.46 2.24
CA ALA A 93 -1.37 5.79 2.81
C ALA A 93 -1.95 5.81 4.23
N LYS A 94 -1.30 6.53 5.14
CA LYS A 94 -1.81 6.74 6.50
C LYS A 94 -3.03 7.66 6.53
N SER A 95 -3.14 8.55 5.55
CA SER A 95 -4.30 9.44 5.32
C SER A 95 -4.97 9.20 3.95
N PRO A 96 -5.74 8.11 3.75
CA PRO A 96 -6.31 7.75 2.44
C PRO A 96 -7.22 8.84 1.83
N ASP A 97 -7.99 9.56 2.65
CA ASP A 97 -8.92 10.58 2.14
C ASP A 97 -8.18 11.83 1.61
N LYS A 98 -7.10 12.24 2.28
CA LYS A 98 -6.22 13.31 1.78
C LYS A 98 -5.59 12.89 0.45
N LEU A 99 -5.11 11.65 0.36
CA LEU A 99 -4.51 11.13 -0.86
C LEU A 99 -5.53 11.06 -2.01
N ARG A 100 -6.75 10.59 -1.76
CA ARG A 100 -7.82 10.56 -2.77
C ARG A 100 -8.12 11.95 -3.33
N ALA A 101 -8.30 12.93 -2.45
CA ALA A 101 -8.52 14.32 -2.88
C ALA A 101 -7.36 14.82 -3.75
N ALA A 102 -6.12 14.47 -3.39
CA ALA A 102 -4.94 14.91 -4.11
C ALA A 102 -4.77 14.18 -5.48
N ILE A 103 -5.13 12.90 -5.54
CA ILE A 103 -5.25 12.13 -6.80
C ILE A 103 -6.27 12.78 -7.75
N GLU A 104 -7.37 13.33 -7.22
CA GLU A 104 -8.42 13.99 -8.00
C GLU A 104 -8.03 15.40 -8.47
N GLU A 105 -7.29 16.16 -7.66
CA GLU A 105 -6.93 17.55 -7.97
C GLU A 105 -5.99 17.68 -9.19
N GLU A 106 -5.25 16.62 -9.56
CA GLU A 106 -4.30 16.56 -10.68
C GLU A 106 -3.50 17.86 -10.89
N THR A 107 -2.31 17.94 -10.28
CA THR A 107 -1.50 19.16 -10.35
C THR A 107 -0.39 19.10 -11.41
N ASP A 108 -0.30 20.15 -12.25
CA ASP A 108 0.74 20.33 -13.29
C ASP A 108 1.02 19.06 -14.15
N PRO A 109 -0.01 18.51 -14.82
CA PRO A 109 0.13 17.29 -15.61
C PRO A 109 1.02 17.51 -16.83
N ARG A 110 1.95 16.58 -17.06
CA ARG A 110 2.88 16.56 -18.19
C ARG A 110 2.86 15.18 -18.83
N LYS A 111 3.15 15.11 -20.12
CA LYS A 111 3.37 13.81 -20.76
C LYS A 111 4.59 13.14 -20.11
N SER A 112 4.45 11.87 -19.72
CA SER A 112 5.58 11.07 -19.27
C SER A 112 6.27 10.41 -20.46
N ASP A 113 7.59 10.28 -20.37
CA ASP A 113 8.40 9.47 -21.30
C ASP A 113 8.41 7.99 -20.91
N ARG A 114 7.77 7.62 -19.80
CA ARG A 114 7.75 6.26 -19.26
C ARG A 114 6.48 5.50 -19.69
N PRO A 115 6.61 4.23 -20.11
CA PRO A 115 5.46 3.38 -20.40
C PRO A 115 4.85 2.81 -19.11
N CYS A 116 3.55 2.55 -19.13
CA CYS A 116 2.85 1.86 -18.06
C CYS A 116 3.41 0.44 -17.89
N ALA A 117 3.75 0.05 -16.66
CA ALA A 117 4.31 -1.26 -16.36
C ALA A 117 3.33 -2.42 -16.69
N ARG A 118 2.02 -2.16 -16.66
CA ARG A 118 0.98 -3.17 -16.90
C ARG A 118 0.54 -3.30 -18.36
N CYS A 119 0.52 -2.19 -19.11
CA CYS A 119 -0.08 -2.18 -20.45
C CYS A 119 0.80 -1.59 -21.55
N GLY A 120 1.98 -1.07 -21.20
CA GLY A 120 2.88 -0.40 -22.14
C GLY A 120 2.39 0.95 -22.65
N GLY A 121 1.15 1.37 -22.31
CA GLY A 121 0.58 2.64 -22.73
C GLY A 121 1.29 3.85 -22.11
N GLY A 122 1.13 5.03 -22.73
CA GLY A 122 1.71 6.26 -22.21
C GLY A 122 1.11 6.68 -20.86
N MET A 123 1.93 7.32 -20.02
CA MET A 123 1.53 7.83 -18.71
C MET A 123 1.57 9.36 -18.65
N THR A 124 0.91 9.92 -17.64
CA THR A 124 0.98 11.35 -17.30
C THR A 124 1.83 11.52 -16.05
N ASN A 125 2.89 12.32 -16.14
CA ASN A 125 3.68 12.73 -14.99
C ASN A 125 3.03 13.94 -14.31
N ARG A 126 2.56 13.80 -13.08
CA ARG A 126 1.75 14.81 -12.38
C ARG A 126 2.11 14.90 -10.90
N GLY A 127 1.81 16.01 -10.24
CA GLY A 127 1.93 16.14 -8.79
C GLY A 127 0.81 15.40 -8.07
N LEU A 128 1.15 14.69 -6.99
CA LEU A 128 0.23 13.90 -6.19
C LEU A 128 -0.34 14.68 -5.02
N LEU A 129 0.48 15.14 -4.07
CA LEU A 129 0.04 15.93 -2.90
C LEU A 129 0.39 17.42 -3.02
N ASN A 130 1.45 17.69 -3.74
CA ASN A 130 1.95 19.01 -4.03
C ASN A 130 2.74 18.94 -5.34
N ARG A 131 3.17 20.10 -5.85
CA ARG A 131 3.94 20.16 -7.11
C ARG A 131 5.32 19.49 -7.05
N LEU A 132 5.81 19.14 -5.86
CA LEU A 132 7.14 18.55 -5.66
C LEU A 132 7.10 17.02 -5.65
N LEU A 133 6.06 16.42 -5.07
CA LEU A 133 5.85 14.96 -5.13
C LEU A 133 5.19 14.61 -6.46
N ARG A 134 6.02 14.33 -7.47
CA ARG A 134 5.55 13.92 -8.79
C ARG A 134 5.45 12.40 -8.86
N VAL A 135 4.52 11.91 -9.67
CA VAL A 135 4.29 10.48 -9.93
C VAL A 135 3.87 10.30 -11.38
N ASP A 136 4.16 9.15 -11.97
CA ASP A 136 3.61 8.82 -13.29
C ASP A 136 2.32 8.02 -13.12
N PHE A 137 1.24 8.50 -13.71
CA PHE A 137 -0.09 7.90 -13.62
C PHE A 137 -0.53 7.33 -14.97
N CYS A 138 -1.01 6.09 -14.97
CA CYS A 138 -1.60 5.49 -16.15
C CYS A 138 -3.13 5.68 -16.14
N PRO A 139 -3.72 6.41 -17.11
CA PRO A 139 -5.18 6.62 -17.14
C PRO A 139 -5.98 5.35 -17.46
N ALA A 140 -5.38 4.38 -18.14
CA ALA A 140 -6.04 3.12 -18.51
C ALA A 140 -6.07 2.11 -17.35
N CYS A 141 -4.94 1.95 -16.66
CA CYS A 141 -4.82 1.00 -15.54
C CYS A 141 -5.19 1.62 -14.19
N ARG A 142 -5.16 2.95 -14.10
CA ARG A 142 -5.23 3.74 -12.86
C ARG A 142 -4.10 3.43 -11.86
N GLY A 143 -3.00 2.83 -12.34
CA GLY A 143 -1.81 2.58 -11.55
C GLY A 143 -0.84 3.76 -11.54
N PHE A 144 0.06 3.76 -10.56
CA PHE A 144 1.08 4.78 -10.34
C PHE A 144 2.48 4.17 -10.34
N TRP A 145 3.40 4.83 -11.02
CA TRP A 145 4.83 4.65 -10.81
C TRP A 145 5.36 5.78 -9.93
N VAL A 146 6.15 5.40 -8.94
CA VAL A 146 6.77 6.29 -7.95
C VAL A 146 8.27 6.01 -7.92
N ASP A 147 9.11 7.03 -8.16
CA ASP A 147 10.56 6.86 -8.06
C ASP A 147 11.00 6.61 -6.61
N LYS A 148 12.14 5.94 -6.43
CA LYS A 148 12.72 5.62 -5.11
C LYS A 148 12.74 6.79 -4.13
N ASN A 149 13.08 7.99 -4.62
CA ASN A 149 13.16 9.19 -3.79
C ASN A 149 11.79 9.72 -3.37
N GLU A 150 10.74 9.41 -4.14
CA GLU A 150 9.35 9.81 -3.90
C GLU A 150 8.63 8.81 -3.00
N VAL A 151 8.99 7.52 -3.05
CA VAL A 151 8.46 6.48 -2.14
C VAL A 151 8.64 6.91 -0.68
N GLY A 152 9.83 7.38 -0.31
CA GLY A 152 10.08 7.86 1.05
C GLY A 152 9.39 9.20 1.40
N LEU A 153 8.92 9.97 0.41
CA LEU A 153 8.15 11.19 0.63
C LEU A 153 6.68 10.89 0.85
N ILE A 154 6.12 9.87 0.21
CA ILE A 154 4.73 9.43 0.42
C ILE A 154 4.49 9.11 1.89
N ASP A 155 5.39 8.33 2.52
CA ASP A 155 5.26 7.96 3.93
C ASP A 155 5.25 9.17 4.87
N ARG A 156 6.05 10.20 4.57
CA ARG A 156 6.22 11.40 5.42
C ARG A 156 5.15 12.46 5.18
N LEU A 157 4.63 12.55 3.95
CA LEU A 157 3.66 13.57 3.56
C LEU A 157 2.20 13.12 3.77
N LEU A 158 1.98 11.82 3.96
CA LEU A 158 0.67 11.24 4.27
C LEU A 158 0.49 10.87 5.74
N ASP A 159 1.49 11.13 6.59
CA ASP A 159 1.41 11.13 8.06
C ASP A 159 0.33 12.09 8.60
#